data_AF-A0A2V3JCY5-F1
#
_entry.id   AF-A0A2V3JCY5-F1
#
_cell.length_a   1.000
_cell.length_b   1.000
_cell.length_c   1.000
_cell.angle_alpha   90.00
_cell.angle_beta   90.00
_cell.angle_gamma   90.00
#
_symmetry.space_group_name_H-M   'P 1'
#
loop_
_entity.id
_entity.type
_entity.pdbx_description
1 polymer ?
#
loop_
_entity_poly.entity_id
_entity_poly.type
_entity_poly.pdbx_seq_one_letter_code
_entity_poly.pdbx_strand_id
1 'polypeptide(L)'
;MPEYSEYRYCYPVKKLELNRDVIFPKPLEDLKRESEPGAEDWLKGAYKSLWKEFVDEVKEIKTIRDFDAYFNTLYHLLQKYTWCVPSAVWRSKPDVSLFDHLKTTCAIASCLYKSNVEEEYLDNVMSGLDKRRKGNLSECEEALNESKFLLIGGDISGIQKFIYAITSKGAAKGLRGRSFYLELLSESIAKYILRELSLPFTNLLYCGGGHFYILAPGVVEADLNAIRKRIAEILLEIHKGELYLVLEWLPLSAGDFQNEKFGMKWGEIGDKIALGKKRKFTDILEMPGMHEKIFGPIDRGGTRCEICGSEEGVREEERGRMVCSFCKSLEVLAKDIARANYWIETWKEGIKLREEERGSWKDALSKFGVEYEFRENIEIETLKKENPEHEHIFVYKLNDTNFTDVISEDVRVRIGKFQSLLALSSW
;
A
#
# COMPACT_ATOMS: atom_id res chain seq x y z
N MET A 1 -1.94 -36.91 -13.63
CA MET A 1 -2.44 -35.66 -13.01
C MET A 1 -2.22 -35.80 -11.52
N PRO A 2 -1.63 -34.82 -10.81
CA PRO A 2 -1.67 -34.86 -9.34
C PRO A 2 -3.14 -34.92 -8.93
N GLU A 3 -3.51 -35.87 -8.09
CA GLU A 3 -4.87 -35.96 -7.57
C GLU A 3 -5.13 -34.76 -6.66
N TYR A 4 -5.85 -33.75 -7.17
CA TYR A 4 -6.35 -32.61 -6.39
C TYR A 4 -7.47 -33.02 -5.41
N SER A 5 -7.55 -34.31 -5.04
CA SER A 5 -8.58 -34.91 -4.19
C SER A 5 -8.49 -34.49 -2.72
N GLU A 6 -7.44 -33.77 -2.32
CA GLU A 6 -7.22 -33.32 -0.94
C GLU A 6 -7.82 -31.94 -0.61
N TYR A 7 -8.26 -31.16 -1.60
CA TYR A 7 -8.71 -29.78 -1.33
C TYR A 7 -10.18 -29.72 -0.93
N ARG A 8 -10.41 -29.51 0.37
CA ARG A 8 -11.75 -29.35 0.94
C ARG A 8 -12.38 -27.98 0.65
N TYR A 9 -11.57 -26.94 0.43
CA TYR A 9 -12.03 -25.55 0.31
C TYR A 9 -11.43 -24.85 -0.92
N CYS A 10 -12.20 -23.98 -1.56
CA CYS A 10 -11.73 -23.08 -2.61
C CYS A 10 -12.52 -21.76 -2.61
N TYR A 11 -11.96 -20.73 -3.22
CA TYR A 11 -12.68 -19.49 -3.45
C TYR A 11 -13.65 -19.63 -4.63
N PRO A 12 -14.86 -19.04 -4.54
CA PRO A 12 -15.77 -19.02 -5.67
C PRO A 12 -15.17 -18.19 -6.82
N VAL A 13 -15.29 -18.67 -8.06
CA VAL A 13 -14.87 -17.91 -9.24
C VAL A 13 -15.90 -16.82 -9.52
N LYS A 14 -15.75 -15.69 -8.82
CA LYS A 14 -16.63 -14.51 -8.87
C LYS A 14 -15.79 -13.24 -8.81
N LYS A 15 -16.32 -12.15 -9.36
CA LYS A 15 -15.69 -10.83 -9.16
C LYS A 15 -15.63 -10.50 -7.67
N LEU A 16 -14.63 -9.72 -7.28
CA LEU A 16 -14.46 -9.28 -5.91
C LEU A 16 -15.67 -8.44 -5.51
N GLU A 17 -16.32 -8.84 -4.42
CA GLU A 17 -17.42 -8.11 -3.78
C GLU A 17 -17.20 -8.20 -2.29
N LEU A 18 -17.45 -7.11 -1.54
CA LEU A 18 -17.23 -7.06 -0.09
C LEU A 18 -18.38 -7.72 0.69
N ASN A 19 -18.76 -8.93 0.30
CA ASN A 19 -19.76 -9.76 0.99
C ASN A 19 -19.15 -11.10 1.41
N ARG A 20 -19.77 -11.73 2.43
CA ARG A 20 -19.24 -12.96 3.02
C ARG A 20 -19.26 -14.14 2.05
N ASP A 21 -20.17 -14.16 1.09
CA ASP A 21 -20.31 -15.25 0.13
C ASP A 21 -19.21 -15.29 -0.94
N VAL A 22 -18.49 -14.19 -1.10
CA VAL A 22 -17.42 -14.03 -2.09
C VAL A 22 -16.04 -14.10 -1.43
N ILE A 23 -15.81 -13.38 -0.33
CA ILE A 23 -14.46 -13.18 0.24
C ILE A 23 -13.97 -14.31 1.15
N PHE A 24 -14.80 -15.32 1.43
CA PHE A 24 -14.42 -16.48 2.24
C PHE A 24 -14.39 -17.76 1.39
N PRO A 25 -13.42 -18.65 1.63
CA PRO A 25 -13.35 -19.93 0.91
C PRO A 25 -14.52 -20.82 1.33
N LYS A 26 -15.12 -21.51 0.36
CA LYS A 26 -16.25 -22.43 0.55
C LYS A 26 -15.83 -23.88 0.32
N PRO A 27 -16.53 -24.86 0.93
CA PRO A 27 -16.32 -26.26 0.59
C PRO A 27 -16.53 -26.51 -0.90
N LEU A 28 -15.65 -27.30 -1.53
CA LEU A 28 -15.75 -27.59 -2.97
C LEU A 28 -17.08 -28.29 -3.32
N GLU A 29 -17.59 -29.10 -2.41
CA GLU A 29 -18.86 -29.82 -2.56
C GLU A 29 -20.05 -28.87 -2.61
N ASP A 30 -20.03 -27.78 -1.82
CA ASP A 30 -21.11 -26.80 -1.78
C ASP A 30 -21.17 -26.02 -3.10
N LEU A 31 -20.03 -25.67 -3.69
CA LEU A 31 -19.97 -25.02 -5.00
C LEU A 31 -20.48 -25.93 -6.12
N LYS A 32 -20.21 -27.24 -6.04
CA LYS A 32 -20.78 -28.23 -6.96
C LYS A 32 -22.30 -28.39 -6.81
N ARG A 33 -22.85 -28.20 -5.60
CA ARG A 33 -24.30 -28.30 -5.32
C ARG A 33 -25.07 -27.01 -5.64
N GLU A 34 -24.43 -25.84 -5.50
CA GLU A 34 -24.98 -24.54 -5.95
C GLU A 34 -25.16 -24.50 -7.49
N SER A 35 -24.51 -25.42 -8.20
CA SER A 35 -24.63 -25.64 -9.63
C SER A 35 -25.83 -26.53 -9.94
N GLU A 36 -26.69 -26.16 -10.90
CA GLU A 36 -27.86 -26.98 -11.27
C GLU A 36 -27.50 -28.46 -11.53
N PRO A 37 -28.36 -29.43 -11.16
CA PRO A 37 -28.08 -30.86 -11.34
C PRO A 37 -27.84 -31.19 -12.83
N GLY A 38 -26.59 -31.55 -13.18
CA GLY A 38 -26.16 -31.79 -14.56
C GLY A 38 -25.05 -30.85 -15.07
N ALA A 39 -24.66 -29.85 -14.27
CA ALA A 39 -23.62 -28.91 -14.64
C ALA A 39 -22.20 -29.47 -14.43
N GLU A 40 -21.75 -30.41 -15.27
CA GLU A 40 -20.30 -30.62 -15.49
C GLU A 40 -19.62 -29.34 -16.02
N ASP A 41 -20.41 -28.33 -16.43
CA ASP A 41 -19.99 -27.09 -17.05
C ASP A 41 -20.12 -25.84 -16.15
N TRP A 42 -20.43 -25.98 -14.86
CA TRP A 42 -20.66 -24.83 -13.95
C TRP A 42 -19.46 -23.88 -13.89
N LEU A 43 -18.25 -24.44 -13.82
CA LEU A 43 -17.01 -23.67 -13.76
C LEU A 43 -16.79 -22.91 -15.07
N LYS A 44 -17.05 -23.55 -16.23
CA LYS A 44 -16.96 -22.87 -17.53
C LYS A 44 -17.99 -21.73 -17.62
N GLY A 45 -19.20 -21.95 -17.09
CA GLY A 45 -20.22 -20.92 -16.96
C GLY A 45 -19.76 -19.72 -16.12
N ALA A 46 -19.18 -19.98 -14.95
CA ALA A 46 -18.63 -18.96 -14.06
C ALA A 46 -17.53 -18.13 -14.75
N TYR A 47 -16.55 -18.79 -15.38
CA TYR A 47 -15.51 -18.11 -16.16
C TYR A 47 -16.09 -17.30 -17.33
N LYS A 48 -17.09 -17.83 -18.04
CA LYS A 48 -17.73 -17.13 -19.16
C LYS A 48 -18.46 -15.87 -18.70
N SER A 49 -19.16 -15.92 -17.57
CA SER A 49 -19.81 -14.74 -16.97
C SER A 49 -18.78 -13.71 -16.53
N LEU A 50 -17.77 -14.16 -15.77
CA LEU A 50 -16.70 -13.32 -15.25
C LEU A 50 -15.92 -12.61 -16.37
N TRP A 51 -15.59 -13.34 -17.45
CA TRP A 51 -14.92 -12.79 -18.62
C TRP A 51 -15.79 -11.78 -19.36
N LYS A 52 -17.09 -12.06 -19.54
CA LYS A 52 -18.01 -11.14 -20.20
C LYS A 52 -18.09 -9.81 -19.43
N GLU A 53 -18.30 -9.88 -18.12
CA GLU A 53 -18.37 -8.69 -17.25
C GLU A 53 -17.05 -7.90 -17.26
N PHE A 54 -15.90 -8.58 -17.17
CA PHE A 54 -14.59 -7.93 -17.28
C PHE A 54 -14.42 -7.20 -18.61
N VAL A 55 -14.74 -7.85 -19.74
CA VAL A 55 -14.62 -7.26 -21.07
C VAL A 55 -15.56 -6.06 -21.24
N ASP A 56 -16.75 -6.12 -20.65
CA ASP A 56 -17.72 -5.02 -20.70
C ASP A 56 -17.20 -3.80 -19.92
N GLU A 57 -16.68 -3.95 -18.69
CA GLU A 57 -16.09 -2.82 -17.94
C GLU A 57 -14.77 -2.31 -18.58
N VAL A 58 -13.95 -3.18 -19.17
CA VAL A 58 -12.73 -2.76 -19.88
C VAL A 58 -13.06 -1.92 -21.12
N LYS A 59 -14.21 -2.12 -21.77
CA LYS A 59 -14.63 -1.25 -22.89
C LYS A 59 -14.90 0.18 -22.43
N GLU A 60 -15.38 0.37 -21.19
CA GLU A 60 -15.72 1.69 -20.65
C GLU A 60 -14.48 2.56 -20.43
N ILE A 61 -13.33 1.95 -20.11
CA ILE A 61 -12.08 2.69 -19.86
C ILE A 61 -11.28 3.01 -21.14
N LYS A 62 -11.71 2.57 -22.32
CA LYS A 62 -11.01 2.83 -23.60
C LYS A 62 -10.92 4.31 -23.97
N THR A 63 -11.79 5.13 -23.38
CA THR A 63 -11.82 6.58 -23.59
C THR A 63 -10.74 7.31 -22.80
N ILE A 64 -10.15 6.68 -21.77
CA ILE A 64 -9.08 7.26 -20.96
C ILE A 64 -7.81 7.41 -21.82
N ARG A 65 -7.32 8.64 -21.94
CA ARG A 65 -6.12 8.97 -22.74
C ARG A 65 -4.85 9.04 -21.91
N ASP A 66 -4.95 9.43 -20.64
CA ASP A 66 -3.82 9.44 -19.72
C ASP A 66 -3.38 7.99 -19.42
N PHE A 67 -2.11 7.68 -19.72
CA PHE A 67 -1.59 6.32 -19.57
C PHE A 67 -1.70 5.81 -18.14
N ASP A 68 -1.33 6.65 -17.17
CA ASP A 68 -1.37 6.26 -15.77
C ASP A 68 -2.81 6.09 -15.27
N ALA A 69 -3.75 6.97 -15.65
CA ALA A 69 -5.16 6.79 -15.34
C ALA A 69 -5.66 5.45 -15.89
N TYR A 70 -5.38 5.17 -17.16
CA TYR A 70 -5.76 3.91 -17.80
C TYR A 70 -5.12 2.70 -17.08
N PHE A 71 -3.81 2.77 -16.81
CA PHE A 71 -3.07 1.70 -16.14
C PHE A 71 -3.59 1.43 -14.73
N ASN A 72 -3.82 2.47 -13.92
CA ASN A 72 -4.36 2.32 -12.56
C ASN A 72 -5.78 1.74 -12.60
N THR A 73 -6.65 2.21 -13.49
CA THR A 73 -8.02 1.69 -13.58
C THR A 73 -8.03 0.25 -14.08
N LEU A 74 -7.22 -0.09 -15.09
CA LEU A 74 -7.06 -1.47 -15.55
C LEU A 74 -6.52 -2.39 -14.45
N TYR A 75 -5.54 -1.93 -13.66
CA TYR A 75 -5.03 -2.69 -12.52
C TYR A 75 -6.15 -3.06 -11.53
N HIS A 76 -7.04 -2.12 -11.21
CA HIS A 76 -8.14 -2.40 -10.29
C HIS A 76 -9.27 -3.23 -10.92
N LEU A 77 -9.48 -3.14 -12.23
CA LEU A 77 -10.35 -4.09 -12.94
C LEU A 77 -9.76 -5.51 -12.89
N LEU A 78 -8.45 -5.66 -13.11
CA LEU A 78 -7.77 -6.95 -12.94
C LEU A 78 -7.91 -7.44 -11.49
N GLN A 79 -7.72 -6.57 -10.49
CA GLN A 79 -7.95 -6.93 -9.10
C GLN A 79 -9.38 -7.44 -8.88
N LYS A 80 -10.38 -6.71 -9.37
CA LYS A 80 -11.78 -7.08 -9.23
C LYS A 80 -12.10 -8.42 -9.87
N TYR A 81 -11.60 -8.69 -11.07
CA TYR A 81 -12.01 -9.86 -11.84
C TYR A 81 -11.08 -11.07 -11.72
N THR A 82 -9.84 -10.90 -11.26
CA THR A 82 -8.83 -11.98 -11.27
C THR A 82 -8.23 -12.30 -9.89
N TRP A 83 -8.79 -11.77 -8.80
CA TRP A 83 -8.34 -12.06 -7.42
C TRP A 83 -8.52 -13.53 -6.99
N CYS A 84 -9.53 -14.23 -7.52
CA CYS A 84 -9.83 -15.63 -7.19
C CYS A 84 -9.68 -16.56 -8.41
N VAL A 85 -9.08 -16.06 -9.49
CA VAL A 85 -8.70 -16.88 -10.65
C VAL A 85 -7.28 -17.36 -10.40
N PRO A 86 -6.99 -18.67 -10.38
CA PRO A 86 -5.63 -19.17 -10.21
C PRO A 86 -4.76 -18.83 -11.44
N SER A 87 -3.51 -18.43 -11.21
CA SER A 87 -2.56 -18.08 -12.29
C SER A 87 -2.12 -19.29 -13.11
N ALA A 88 -1.99 -20.46 -12.46
CA ALA A 88 -1.65 -21.72 -13.10
C ALA A 88 -2.36 -22.89 -12.40
N VAL A 89 -3.06 -23.73 -13.17
CA VAL A 89 -3.82 -24.87 -12.62
C VAL A 89 -3.18 -26.23 -12.90
N TRP A 90 -2.12 -26.28 -13.71
CA TRP A 90 -1.48 -27.53 -14.16
C TRP A 90 -0.01 -27.68 -13.75
N ARG A 91 0.63 -26.63 -13.23
CA ARG A 91 2.08 -26.63 -12.90
C ARG A 91 2.39 -26.72 -11.42
N SER A 92 1.51 -26.20 -10.57
CA SER A 92 1.71 -26.07 -9.14
C SER A 92 0.38 -26.18 -8.40
N LYS A 93 0.43 -26.12 -7.08
CA LYS A 93 -0.75 -25.81 -6.28
C LYS A 93 -1.33 -24.47 -6.77
N PRO A 94 -2.64 -24.39 -7.09
CA PRO A 94 -3.27 -23.19 -7.63
C PRO A 94 -3.66 -22.22 -6.50
N ASP A 95 -2.70 -21.82 -5.68
CA ASP A 95 -2.91 -20.92 -4.53
C ASP A 95 -2.46 -19.47 -4.78
N VAL A 96 -1.86 -19.19 -5.94
CA VAL A 96 -1.51 -17.84 -6.39
C VAL A 96 -2.60 -17.32 -7.32
N SER A 97 -3.19 -16.18 -6.97
CA SER A 97 -4.16 -15.51 -7.83
C SER A 97 -3.51 -14.97 -9.10
N LEU A 98 -4.26 -14.90 -10.19
CA LEU A 98 -3.86 -14.29 -11.44
C LEU A 98 -3.56 -12.80 -11.23
N PHE A 99 -4.33 -12.12 -10.37
CA PHE A 99 -4.05 -10.72 -10.03
C PHE A 99 -2.66 -10.55 -9.39
N ASP A 100 -2.35 -11.32 -8.34
CA ASP A 100 -1.07 -11.21 -7.65
C ASP A 100 0.09 -11.60 -8.56
N HIS A 101 -0.09 -12.63 -9.39
CA HIS A 101 0.87 -13.01 -10.42
C HIS A 101 1.13 -11.87 -11.42
N LEU A 102 0.09 -11.22 -11.94
CA LEU A 102 0.24 -10.09 -12.87
C LEU A 102 0.88 -8.86 -12.20
N LYS A 103 0.47 -8.52 -10.98
CA LYS A 103 1.04 -7.42 -10.18
C LYS A 103 2.55 -7.61 -10.00
N THR A 104 2.95 -8.79 -9.54
CA THR A 104 4.37 -9.12 -9.28
C THR A 104 5.18 -9.22 -10.56
N THR A 105 4.60 -9.77 -11.64
CA THR A 105 5.24 -9.77 -12.97
C THR A 105 5.50 -8.34 -13.46
N CYS A 106 4.54 -7.44 -13.30
CA CYS A 106 4.70 -6.02 -13.64
C CYS A 106 5.81 -5.35 -12.81
N ALA A 107 5.89 -5.64 -11.51
CA ALA A 107 6.96 -5.13 -10.64
C ALA A 107 8.35 -5.64 -11.04
N ILE A 108 8.49 -6.92 -11.40
CA ILE A 108 9.75 -7.47 -11.89
C ILE A 108 10.12 -6.84 -13.23
N ALA A 109 9.17 -6.73 -14.16
CA ALA A 109 9.38 -6.13 -15.47
C ALA A 109 9.81 -4.66 -15.37
N SER A 110 9.19 -3.87 -14.49
CA SER A 110 9.56 -2.48 -14.27
C SER A 110 10.98 -2.34 -13.71
N CYS A 111 11.39 -3.24 -12.80
CA CYS A 111 12.76 -3.29 -12.29
C CYS A 111 13.77 -3.64 -13.39
N LEU A 112 13.50 -4.66 -14.20
CA LEU A 112 14.38 -5.05 -15.30
C LEU A 112 14.52 -3.93 -16.34
N TYR A 113 13.40 -3.30 -16.70
CA TYR A 113 13.38 -2.17 -17.63
C TYR A 113 14.19 -0.98 -17.10
N LYS A 114 13.96 -0.57 -15.85
CA LYS A 114 14.68 0.57 -15.25
C LYS A 114 16.17 0.30 -15.03
N SER A 115 16.56 -0.96 -14.85
CA SER A 115 17.96 -1.38 -14.76
C SER A 115 18.68 -1.42 -16.12
N ASN A 116 18.01 -1.11 -17.24
CA ASN A 116 18.54 -1.22 -18.60
C ASN A 116 19.24 -2.56 -18.84
N VAL A 117 18.57 -3.64 -18.46
CA VAL A 117 19.10 -5.01 -18.59
C VAL A 117 19.16 -5.39 -20.06
N GLU A 118 20.34 -5.85 -20.51
CA GLU A 118 20.56 -6.34 -21.87
C GLU A 118 19.83 -7.67 -22.14
N GLU A 119 19.44 -7.90 -23.38
CA GLU A 119 18.75 -9.15 -23.79
C GLU A 119 19.58 -10.40 -23.47
N GLU A 120 20.91 -10.31 -23.61
CA GLU A 120 21.84 -11.40 -23.27
C GLU A 120 21.71 -11.85 -21.80
N TYR A 121 21.54 -10.91 -20.87
CA TYR A 121 21.32 -11.25 -19.46
C TYR A 121 20.00 -12.03 -19.29
N LEU A 122 18.93 -11.60 -19.97
CA LEU A 122 17.62 -12.25 -19.90
C LEU A 122 17.69 -13.68 -20.46
N ASP A 123 18.37 -13.88 -21.58
CA ASP A 123 18.59 -15.20 -22.17
C ASP A 123 19.36 -16.12 -21.22
N ASN A 124 20.40 -15.58 -20.57
CA ASN A 124 21.19 -16.32 -19.59
C ASN A 124 20.36 -16.71 -18.35
N VAL A 125 19.52 -15.80 -17.83
CA VAL A 125 18.58 -16.11 -16.73
C VAL A 125 17.59 -17.19 -17.16
N MET A 126 17.00 -17.08 -18.35
CA MET A 126 16.00 -18.04 -18.86
C MET A 126 16.59 -19.42 -19.08
N SER A 127 17.74 -19.51 -19.77
CA SER A 127 18.52 -20.74 -19.93
C SER A 127 18.82 -21.35 -18.56
N GLY A 128 19.11 -20.51 -17.58
CA GLY A 128 19.47 -20.97 -16.26
C GLY A 128 18.34 -21.56 -15.43
N LEU A 129 17.20 -20.88 -15.43
CA LEU A 129 15.97 -21.41 -14.83
C LEU A 129 15.58 -22.76 -15.47
N ASP A 130 15.76 -22.91 -16.78
CA ASP A 130 15.46 -24.15 -17.50
C ASP A 130 16.42 -25.30 -17.15
N LYS A 131 17.72 -25.05 -17.10
CA LYS A 131 18.73 -26.06 -16.69
C LYS A 131 18.49 -26.52 -15.25
N ARG A 132 18.21 -25.58 -14.35
CA ARG A 132 17.88 -25.88 -12.95
C ARG A 132 16.62 -26.74 -12.83
N ARG A 133 15.57 -26.42 -13.59
CA ARG A 133 14.33 -27.22 -13.62
C ARG A 133 14.58 -28.66 -14.09
N LYS A 134 15.55 -28.88 -14.97
CA LYS A 134 15.93 -30.21 -15.48
C LYS A 134 16.87 -30.98 -14.55
N GLY A 135 17.25 -30.42 -13.39
CA GLY A 135 18.14 -31.07 -12.42
C GLY A 135 19.61 -31.11 -12.84
N ASN A 136 19.97 -30.43 -13.93
CA ASN A 136 21.35 -30.35 -14.41
C ASN A 136 22.05 -29.19 -13.70
N LEU A 137 22.43 -29.39 -12.44
CA LEU A 137 23.22 -28.43 -11.68
C LEU A 137 24.72 -28.65 -11.93
N SER A 138 25.28 -27.92 -12.88
CA SER A 138 26.71 -27.60 -12.89
C SER A 138 26.86 -26.09 -12.65
N GLU A 139 27.47 -25.75 -11.51
CA GLU A 139 28.11 -24.48 -11.11
C GLU A 139 27.68 -23.15 -11.77
N CYS A 140 27.20 -22.24 -10.91
CA CYS A 140 27.18 -20.79 -11.06
C CYS A 140 26.77 -20.24 -12.42
N GLU A 141 25.46 -20.24 -12.66
CA GLU A 141 24.89 -19.26 -13.59
C GLU A 141 25.02 -17.89 -12.95
N GLU A 142 26.11 -17.19 -13.29
CA GLU A 142 26.43 -15.85 -12.80
C GLU A 142 25.21 -14.92 -12.90
N ALA A 143 24.46 -14.99 -14.00
CA ALA A 143 23.24 -14.22 -14.22
C ALA A 143 22.14 -14.49 -13.16
N LEU A 144 22.00 -15.72 -12.66
CA LEU A 144 21.03 -16.05 -11.61
C LEU A 144 21.45 -15.55 -10.22
N ASN A 145 22.74 -15.35 -9.98
CA ASN A 145 23.25 -14.86 -8.69
C ASN A 145 23.62 -13.37 -8.71
N GLU A 146 23.60 -12.74 -9.89
CA GLU A 146 23.79 -11.31 -10.04
C GLU A 146 22.64 -10.53 -9.40
N SER A 147 22.99 -9.66 -8.45
CA SER A 147 22.01 -8.86 -7.72
C SER A 147 21.52 -7.69 -8.57
N LYS A 148 20.39 -7.88 -9.25
CA LYS A 148 19.73 -6.86 -10.09
C LYS A 148 18.52 -6.19 -9.43
N PHE A 149 18.13 -6.66 -8.25
CA PHE A 149 16.94 -6.20 -7.53
C PHE A 149 17.27 -5.83 -6.08
N LEU A 150 16.37 -5.10 -5.44
CA LEU A 150 16.39 -4.76 -4.02
C LEU A 150 15.03 -5.08 -3.42
N LEU A 151 15.04 -5.71 -2.26
CA LEU A 151 13.88 -5.76 -1.36
C LEU A 151 14.04 -4.66 -0.32
N ILE A 152 13.22 -3.62 -0.44
CA ILE A 152 13.17 -2.50 0.50
C ILE A 152 12.04 -2.79 1.51
N GLY A 153 12.36 -2.77 2.80
CA GLY A 153 11.40 -2.93 3.88
C GLY A 153 11.32 -1.70 4.76
N GLY A 154 10.11 -1.18 4.96
CA GLY A 154 9.82 -0.06 5.83
C GLY A 154 8.97 -0.47 7.03
N ASP A 155 9.26 0.10 8.19
CA ASP A 155 8.57 -0.17 9.45
C ASP A 155 8.43 1.11 10.29
N ILE A 156 7.19 1.52 10.53
CA ILE A 156 6.90 2.67 11.40
C ILE A 156 6.94 2.19 12.86
N SER A 157 8.00 2.58 13.55
CA SER A 157 8.16 2.34 14.99
C SER A 157 7.39 3.37 15.81
N GLY A 158 6.85 2.95 16.96
CA GLY A 158 6.13 3.83 17.90
C GLY A 158 4.60 3.74 17.81
N ILE A 159 4.06 2.95 16.87
CA ILE A 159 2.61 2.79 16.61
C ILE A 159 1.79 2.52 17.88
N GLN A 160 2.18 1.55 18.70
CA GLN A 160 1.41 1.20 19.90
C GLN A 160 1.31 2.38 20.87
N LYS A 161 2.44 3.07 21.13
CA LYS A 161 2.46 4.23 22.00
C LYS A 161 1.62 5.36 21.41
N PHE A 162 1.73 5.63 20.11
CA PHE A 162 0.94 6.65 19.43
C PHE A 162 -0.57 6.38 19.48
N ILE A 163 -0.99 5.14 19.24
CA ILE A 163 -2.42 4.75 19.28
C ILE A 163 -2.96 4.87 20.72
N TYR A 164 -2.26 4.27 21.69
CA TYR A 164 -2.78 4.09 23.05
C TYR A 164 -2.38 5.18 24.07
N ALA A 165 -1.60 6.18 23.68
CA ALA A 165 -1.38 7.38 24.48
C ALA A 165 -2.66 8.24 24.50
N ILE A 166 -3.72 7.77 25.16
CA ILE A 166 -4.96 8.51 25.37
C ILE A 166 -5.33 8.47 26.84
N THR A 167 -5.55 9.65 27.44
CA THR A 167 -6.09 9.77 28.80
C THR A 167 -7.61 9.52 28.80
N SER A 168 -8.11 9.01 29.92
CA SER A 168 -9.35 8.20 30.06
C SER A 168 -10.70 8.89 29.78
N LYS A 169 -10.77 10.16 29.34
CA LYS A 169 -12.03 10.85 29.02
C LYS A 169 -12.14 11.17 27.52
N GLY A 170 -13.08 10.51 26.84
CA GLY A 170 -13.39 10.76 25.41
C GLY A 170 -12.52 10.00 24.40
N ALA A 171 -11.60 9.15 24.89
CA ALA A 171 -10.56 8.47 24.12
C ALA A 171 -11.02 7.63 22.92
N ALA A 172 -12.17 6.96 23.05
CA ALA A 172 -12.69 6.05 22.03
C ALA A 172 -12.93 6.74 20.67
N LYS A 173 -13.22 8.05 20.66
CA LYS A 173 -13.48 8.81 19.43
C LYS A 173 -12.23 9.05 18.58
N GLY A 174 -11.04 9.09 19.19
CA GLY A 174 -9.77 9.36 18.49
C GLY A 174 -9.02 8.12 18.02
N LEU A 175 -9.33 6.93 18.57
CA LEU A 175 -8.61 5.68 18.27
C LEU A 175 -8.70 5.32 16.79
N ARG A 176 -9.92 5.35 16.22
CA ARG A 176 -10.16 5.07 14.80
C ARG A 176 -9.40 6.05 13.90
N GLY A 177 -9.41 7.34 14.24
CA GLY A 177 -8.70 8.37 13.50
C GLY A 177 -7.19 8.16 13.52
N ARG A 178 -6.61 7.78 14.67
CA ARG A 178 -5.19 7.44 14.82
C ARG A 178 -4.78 6.21 14.02
N SER A 179 -5.54 5.12 14.12
CA SER A 179 -5.26 3.90 13.37
C SER A 179 -5.32 4.14 11.87
N PHE A 180 -6.32 4.88 11.40
CA PHE A 180 -6.42 5.20 9.98
C PHE A 180 -5.36 6.21 9.52
N TYR A 181 -5.01 7.20 10.34
CA TYR A 181 -3.88 8.09 10.07
C TYR A 181 -2.57 7.31 9.86
N LEU A 182 -2.30 6.28 10.67
CA LEU A 182 -1.11 5.44 10.49
C LEU A 182 -1.13 4.65 9.18
N GLU A 183 -2.31 4.20 8.74
CA GLU A 183 -2.48 3.57 7.43
C GLU A 183 -2.15 4.57 6.31
N LEU A 184 -2.74 5.77 6.37
CA LEU A 184 -2.45 6.86 5.42
C LEU A 184 -0.97 7.24 5.43
N LEU A 185 -0.35 7.35 6.60
CA LEU A 185 1.07 7.68 6.74
C LEU A 185 1.95 6.62 6.12
N SER A 186 1.69 5.33 6.41
CA SER A 186 2.43 4.20 5.84
C SER A 186 2.32 4.17 4.32
N GLU A 187 1.11 4.33 3.79
CA GLU A 187 0.87 4.35 2.35
C GLU A 187 1.48 5.59 1.67
N SER A 188 1.39 6.76 2.30
CA SER A 188 1.99 8.01 1.81
C SER A 188 3.50 7.89 1.69
N ILE A 189 4.16 7.36 2.73
CA ILE A 189 5.61 7.14 2.74
C ILE A 189 6.00 6.14 1.65
N ALA A 190 5.29 5.01 1.54
CA ALA A 190 5.60 3.99 0.54
C ALA A 190 5.45 4.55 -0.89
N LYS A 191 4.39 5.30 -1.16
CA LYS A 191 4.17 5.97 -2.46
C LYS A 191 5.16 7.09 -2.73
N TYR A 192 5.54 7.86 -1.70
CA TYR A 192 6.60 8.86 -1.79
C TYR A 192 7.91 8.21 -2.25
N ILE A 193 8.33 7.10 -1.62
CA ILE A 193 9.51 6.33 -2.04
C ILE A 193 9.37 5.86 -3.49
N LEU A 194 8.22 5.30 -3.89
CA LEU A 194 8.00 4.88 -5.27
C LEU A 194 8.10 6.04 -6.27
N ARG A 195 7.61 7.23 -5.93
CA ARG A 195 7.69 8.42 -6.79
C ARG A 195 9.12 8.92 -6.94
N GLU A 196 9.86 9.05 -5.83
CA GLU A 196 11.29 9.41 -5.84
C GLU A 196 12.10 8.41 -6.69
N LEU A 197 11.76 7.13 -6.60
CA LEU A 197 12.39 6.07 -7.38
C LEU A 197 11.79 5.91 -8.79
N SER A 198 10.81 6.73 -9.19
CA SER A 198 10.03 6.62 -10.44
C SER A 198 9.63 5.17 -10.77
N LEU A 199 9.05 4.48 -9.80
CA LEU A 199 8.53 3.12 -9.91
C LEU A 199 7.00 3.11 -9.91
N PRO A 200 6.35 2.23 -10.69
CA PRO A 200 4.91 2.10 -10.63
C PRO A 200 4.49 1.51 -9.27
N PHE A 201 3.26 1.82 -8.84
CA PHE A 201 2.74 1.36 -7.55
C PHE A 201 2.63 -0.17 -7.43
N THR A 202 2.70 -0.91 -8.54
CA THR A 202 2.80 -2.38 -8.56
C THR A 202 4.03 -2.90 -7.82
N ASN A 203 5.10 -2.09 -7.75
CA ASN A 203 6.33 -2.40 -7.02
C ASN A 203 6.13 -2.41 -5.50
N LEU A 204 5.04 -1.85 -4.98
CA LEU A 204 4.63 -2.01 -3.59
C LEU A 204 4.00 -3.39 -3.39
N LEU A 205 4.79 -4.35 -2.91
CA LEU A 205 4.35 -5.72 -2.71
C LEU A 205 3.30 -5.82 -1.60
N TYR A 206 3.56 -5.12 -0.50
CA TYR A 206 2.70 -5.10 0.70
C TYR A 206 2.78 -3.74 1.38
N CYS A 207 1.66 -3.29 1.93
CA CYS A 207 1.57 -2.16 2.84
C CYS A 207 0.42 -2.42 3.81
N GLY A 208 0.69 -2.38 5.11
CA GLY A 208 -0.33 -2.57 6.13
C GLY A 208 0.26 -2.71 7.53
N GLY A 209 -0.46 -2.21 8.54
CA GLY A 209 -0.03 -2.28 9.94
C GLY A 209 1.24 -1.48 10.23
N GLY A 210 1.55 -0.47 9.40
CA GLY A 210 2.77 0.33 9.49
C GLY A 210 4.02 -0.35 8.95
N HIS A 211 3.88 -1.48 8.25
CA HIS A 211 4.96 -2.12 7.51
C HIS A 211 4.68 -2.03 6.01
N PHE A 212 5.72 -1.88 5.21
CA PHE A 212 5.62 -1.99 3.76
C PHE A 212 6.85 -2.63 3.15
N TYR A 213 6.68 -3.27 1.99
CA TYR A 213 7.75 -3.90 1.23
C TYR A 213 7.67 -3.50 -0.23
N ILE A 214 8.78 -3.00 -0.77
CA ILE A 214 8.91 -2.55 -2.15
C ILE A 214 9.96 -3.41 -2.85
N LEU A 215 9.61 -3.92 -4.04
CA LEU A 215 10.58 -4.49 -4.96
C LEU A 215 11.10 -3.38 -5.87
N ALA A 216 12.40 -3.13 -5.83
CA ALA A 216 13.05 -2.08 -6.61
C ALA A 216 14.22 -2.66 -7.45
N PRO A 217 14.68 -1.95 -8.50
CA PRO A 217 15.88 -2.34 -9.21
C PRO A 217 17.15 -2.06 -8.40
N GLY A 218 18.22 -2.82 -8.63
CA GLY A 218 19.51 -2.63 -7.96
C GLY A 218 20.10 -1.23 -8.16
N VAL A 219 19.87 -0.63 -9.33
CA VAL A 219 20.45 0.67 -9.71
C VAL A 219 19.99 1.84 -8.83
N VAL A 220 18.88 1.72 -8.10
CA VAL A 220 18.38 2.80 -7.23
C VAL A 220 18.93 2.77 -5.81
N GLU A 221 19.83 1.84 -5.47
CA GLU A 221 20.40 1.75 -4.12
C GLU A 221 21.08 3.06 -3.68
N ALA A 222 21.69 3.79 -4.63
CA ALA A 222 22.37 5.05 -4.38
C ALA A 222 21.45 6.15 -3.83
N ASP A 223 20.16 6.13 -4.19
CA ASP A 223 19.18 7.16 -3.82
C ASP A 223 18.55 6.91 -2.44
N LEU A 224 18.58 5.66 -1.95
CA LEU A 224 17.84 5.25 -0.75
C LEU A 224 18.28 5.97 0.53
N ASN A 225 19.57 6.28 0.65
CA ASN A 225 20.08 7.02 1.82
C ASN A 225 19.56 8.46 1.87
N ALA A 226 19.44 9.14 0.73
CA ALA A 226 18.90 10.49 0.65
C ALA A 226 17.39 10.48 0.98
N ILE A 227 16.65 9.52 0.41
CA ILE A 227 15.23 9.32 0.69
C ILE A 227 14.99 9.01 2.18
N ARG A 228 15.78 8.11 2.76
CA ARG A 228 15.71 7.78 4.20
C ARG A 228 15.88 9.02 5.07
N LYS A 229 16.92 9.83 4.82
CA LYS A 229 17.18 11.07 5.57
C LYS A 229 16.03 12.07 5.43
N ARG A 230 15.52 12.25 4.22
CA ARG A 230 14.40 13.17 3.95
C ARG A 230 13.14 12.77 4.71
N ILE A 231 12.78 11.48 4.69
CA ILE A 231 11.63 10.98 5.44
C ILE A 231 11.84 11.14 6.95
N ALA A 232 13.06 10.87 7.43
CA ALA A 232 13.40 11.04 8.84
C ALA A 232 13.26 12.49 9.32
N GLU A 233 13.69 13.47 8.52
CA GLU A 233 13.47 14.90 8.78
C GLU A 233 11.98 15.25 8.88
N ILE A 234 11.19 14.81 7.89
CA ILE A 234 9.75 15.07 7.84
C ILE A 234 9.05 14.48 9.07
N LEU A 235 9.33 13.21 9.40
CA LEU A 235 8.74 12.55 10.56
C LEU A 235 9.16 13.18 11.88
N LEU A 236 10.42 13.60 12.01
CA LEU A 236 10.87 14.31 13.20
C LEU A 236 10.14 15.64 13.36
N GLU A 237 9.94 16.38 12.27
CA GLU A 237 9.24 17.66 12.29
C GLU A 237 7.77 17.51 12.74
N ILE A 238 7.08 16.49 12.22
CA ILE A 238 5.66 16.23 12.47
C ILE A 238 5.44 15.59 13.86
N HIS A 239 6.20 14.55 14.17
CA HIS A 239 5.93 13.66 15.31
C HIS A 239 6.91 13.81 16.47
N LYS A 240 7.93 14.67 16.34
CA LYS A 240 8.92 14.97 17.40
C LYS A 240 9.53 13.70 18.02
N GLY A 241 9.71 12.66 17.21
CA GLY A 241 10.28 11.37 17.64
C GLY A 241 9.29 10.36 18.23
N GLU A 242 7.99 10.65 18.31
CA GLU A 242 6.99 9.65 18.70
C GLU A 242 6.84 8.52 17.67
N LEU A 243 6.93 8.89 16.39
CA LEU A 243 6.93 7.96 15.25
C LEU A 243 8.24 8.10 14.49
N TYR A 244 8.77 6.97 14.03
CA TYR A 244 10.01 6.89 13.28
C TYR A 244 9.95 5.77 12.25
N LEU A 245 10.44 6.02 11.04
CA LEU A 245 10.55 4.99 10.01
C LEU A 245 11.91 4.29 10.09
N VAL A 246 11.90 2.98 10.29
CA VAL A 246 13.05 2.12 10.01
C VAL A 246 12.94 1.67 8.56
N LEU A 247 13.88 2.09 7.70
CA LEU A 247 13.90 1.76 6.28
C LEU A 247 15.18 0.99 5.96
N GLU A 248 15.06 -0.30 5.66
CA GLU A 248 16.18 -1.19 5.35
C GLU A 248 16.03 -1.80 3.96
N TRP A 249 17.13 -2.27 3.37
CA TRP A 249 17.09 -2.96 2.08
C TRP A 249 18.07 -4.13 1.99
N LEU A 250 17.77 -5.04 1.06
CA LEU A 250 18.55 -6.25 0.80
C LEU A 250 18.67 -6.48 -0.72
N PRO A 251 19.88 -6.70 -1.27
CA PRO A 251 20.04 -7.11 -2.65
C PRO A 251 19.40 -8.48 -2.91
N LEU A 252 18.76 -8.58 -4.07
CA LEU A 252 18.12 -9.77 -4.59
C LEU A 252 18.62 -10.07 -6.00
N SER A 253 18.84 -11.35 -6.27
CA SER A 253 19.16 -11.90 -7.58
C SER A 253 17.95 -12.62 -8.18
N ALA A 254 17.97 -12.91 -9.49
CA ALA A 254 16.92 -13.68 -10.13
C ALA A 254 16.74 -15.08 -9.50
N GLY A 255 17.83 -15.66 -9.01
CA GLY A 255 17.85 -16.93 -8.30
C GLY A 255 17.21 -16.89 -6.92
N ASP A 256 17.00 -15.72 -6.33
CA ASP A 256 16.37 -15.57 -5.01
C ASP A 256 14.85 -15.63 -5.04
N PHE A 257 14.20 -15.45 -6.20
CA PHE A 257 12.74 -15.57 -6.34
C PHE A 257 12.20 -17.00 -6.25
N GLN A 258 13.07 -17.98 -5.93
CA GLN A 258 12.68 -19.36 -5.68
C GLN A 258 12.10 -19.50 -4.27
N ASN A 259 11.09 -20.36 -4.09
CA ASN A 259 10.27 -20.42 -2.87
C ASN A 259 11.08 -20.45 -1.55
N GLU A 260 12.06 -21.36 -1.43
CA GLU A 260 12.88 -21.48 -0.22
C GLU A 260 13.81 -20.27 -0.03
N LYS A 261 14.45 -19.80 -1.10
CA LYS A 261 15.39 -18.68 -1.05
C LYS A 261 14.70 -17.35 -0.76
N PHE A 262 13.53 -17.13 -1.35
CA PHE A 262 12.75 -15.91 -1.13
C PHE A 262 12.29 -15.84 0.33
N GLY A 263 11.85 -16.96 0.91
CA GLY A 263 11.52 -17.05 2.33
C GLY A 263 12.71 -16.70 3.24
N MET A 264 13.91 -17.17 2.91
CA MET A 264 15.14 -16.79 3.63
C MET A 264 15.44 -15.30 3.52
N LYS A 265 15.36 -14.73 2.30
CA LYS A 265 15.56 -13.29 2.06
C LYS A 265 14.53 -12.42 2.78
N TRP A 266 13.30 -12.90 2.90
CA TRP A 266 12.25 -12.25 3.70
C TRP A 266 12.58 -12.25 5.20
N GLY A 267 13.16 -13.33 5.71
CA GLY A 267 13.70 -13.38 7.08
C GLY A 267 14.85 -12.40 7.28
N GLU A 268 15.82 -12.39 6.36
CA GLU A 268 17.01 -11.51 6.41
C GLU A 268 16.63 -10.01 6.47
N ILE A 269 15.66 -9.57 5.66
CA ILE A 269 15.19 -8.16 5.73
C ILE A 269 14.46 -7.88 7.05
N GLY A 270 13.72 -8.85 7.59
CA GLY A 270 13.10 -8.74 8.91
C GLY A 270 14.12 -8.55 10.03
N ASP A 271 15.22 -9.31 10.00
CA ASP A 271 16.32 -9.18 10.96
C ASP A 271 17.04 -7.83 10.84
N LYS A 272 17.26 -7.35 9.61
CA LYS A 272 17.80 -6.00 9.36
C LYS A 272 16.91 -4.92 9.97
N ILE A 273 15.59 -4.98 9.74
CA ILE A 273 14.63 -4.04 10.34
C ILE A 273 14.67 -4.13 11.87
N ALA A 274 14.72 -5.33 12.44
CA ALA A 274 14.81 -5.52 13.88
C ALA A 274 16.10 -4.94 14.48
N LEU A 275 17.21 -5.00 13.76
CA LEU A 275 18.47 -4.35 14.13
C LEU A 275 18.36 -2.82 14.02
N GLY A 276 17.79 -2.31 12.93
CA GLY A 276 17.55 -0.88 12.71
C GLY A 276 16.68 -0.26 13.81
N LYS A 277 15.67 -0.98 14.30
CA LYS A 277 14.85 -0.58 15.46
C LYS A 277 15.63 -0.34 16.75
N LYS A 278 16.81 -0.94 16.91
CA LYS A 278 17.69 -0.76 18.08
C LYS A 278 18.60 0.48 17.94
N ARG A 279 18.68 1.06 16.74
CA ARG A 279 19.54 2.20 16.39
C ARG A 279 18.69 3.35 15.84
N LYS A 280 17.62 3.69 16.56
CA LYS A 280 16.70 4.76 16.14
C LYS A 280 17.44 6.10 16.08
N PHE A 281 17.08 6.93 15.11
CA PHE A 281 17.57 8.29 14.94
C PHE A 281 19.06 8.42 14.61
N THR A 282 19.79 7.33 14.35
CA THR A 282 21.21 7.43 13.95
C THR A 282 21.38 8.30 12.71
N ASP A 283 20.51 8.10 11.70
CA ASP A 283 20.56 8.90 10.46
C ASP A 283 20.35 10.40 10.70
N ILE A 284 19.57 10.77 11.72
CA ILE A 284 19.28 12.17 12.07
C ILE A 284 20.39 12.76 12.93
N LEU A 285 20.93 11.99 13.88
CA LEU A 285 22.03 12.42 14.76
C LEU A 285 23.29 12.76 13.98
N GLU A 286 23.53 12.10 12.85
CA GLU A 286 24.64 12.42 11.96
C GLU A 286 24.45 13.73 11.16
N MET A 287 23.24 14.32 11.17
CA MET A 287 22.95 15.53 10.40
C MET A 287 23.34 16.80 11.18
N PRO A 288 23.97 17.79 10.51
CA PRO A 288 24.33 19.07 11.13
C PRO A 288 23.11 19.78 11.75
N GLY A 289 23.25 20.24 13.00
CA GLY A 289 22.21 21.02 13.69
C GLY A 289 21.00 20.23 14.22
N MET A 290 20.94 18.90 14.01
CA MET A 290 19.81 18.10 14.49
C MET A 290 19.93 17.67 15.96
N HIS A 291 21.12 17.72 16.55
CA HIS A 291 21.34 17.40 17.96
C HIS A 291 20.47 18.26 18.88
N GLU A 292 20.39 19.57 18.60
CA GLU A 292 19.57 20.50 19.39
C GLU A 292 18.07 20.28 19.16
N LYS A 293 17.65 19.84 17.97
CA LYS A 293 16.24 19.51 17.71
C LYS A 293 15.77 18.25 18.45
N ILE A 294 16.67 17.31 18.74
CA ILE A 294 16.35 16.06 19.42
C ILE A 294 16.54 16.17 20.94
N PHE A 295 17.66 16.74 21.38
CA PHE A 295 18.04 16.79 22.80
C PHE A 295 17.84 18.17 23.45
N GLY A 296 17.53 19.20 22.67
CA GLY A 296 17.19 20.51 23.20
C GLY A 296 15.84 20.51 23.92
N PRO A 297 15.52 21.59 24.65
CA PRO A 297 14.22 21.76 25.26
C PRO A 297 13.14 21.87 24.18
N ILE A 298 12.37 20.80 23.99
CA ILE A 298 11.26 20.75 23.01
C ILE A 298 10.06 21.54 23.54
N ASP A 299 9.79 21.40 24.84
CA ASP A 299 8.68 22.04 25.55
C ASP A 299 9.18 23.28 26.31
N ARG A 300 8.36 24.33 26.34
CA ARG A 300 8.67 25.57 27.07
C ARG A 300 8.03 25.61 28.45
N GLY A 301 7.20 24.62 28.77
CA GLY A 301 6.36 24.61 29.96
C GLY A 301 5.13 25.47 29.73
N GLY A 302 3.97 24.82 29.61
CA GLY A 302 2.71 25.51 29.34
C GLY A 302 1.52 24.57 29.38
N THR A 303 0.42 25.01 28.77
CA THR A 303 -0.77 24.18 28.65
C THR A 303 -0.51 23.01 27.71
N ARG A 304 -0.83 21.80 28.16
CA ARG A 304 -0.61 20.56 27.41
C ARG A 304 -1.92 20.02 26.89
N CYS A 305 -1.84 19.43 25.71
CA CYS A 305 -2.91 18.61 25.16
C CYS A 305 -3.20 17.46 26.11
N GLU A 306 -4.43 17.33 26.58
CA GLU A 306 -4.85 16.23 27.46
C GLU A 306 -4.74 14.86 26.77
N ILE A 307 -4.66 14.83 25.43
CA ILE A 307 -4.62 13.62 24.64
C ILE A 307 -3.17 13.13 24.42
N CYS A 308 -2.32 13.92 23.77
CA CYS A 308 -0.94 13.51 23.43
C CYS A 308 0.13 14.14 24.32
N GLY A 309 -0.20 15.12 25.16
CA GLY A 309 0.76 15.82 26.01
C GLY A 309 1.54 16.96 25.35
N SER A 310 1.38 17.19 24.04
CA SER A 310 2.04 18.28 23.31
C SER A 310 1.58 19.66 23.78
N GLU A 311 2.50 20.64 23.81
CA GLU A 311 2.24 22.06 24.10
C GLU A 311 1.89 22.88 22.83
N GLU A 312 2.10 22.32 21.63
CA GLU A 312 1.88 23.03 20.36
C GLU A 312 0.39 23.03 19.94
N GLY A 313 -0.10 24.19 19.51
CA GLY A 313 -1.43 24.32 18.91
C GLY A 313 -2.58 23.94 19.84
N VAL A 314 -2.36 23.98 21.16
CA VAL A 314 -3.36 23.63 22.17
C VAL A 314 -4.42 24.71 22.28
N ARG A 315 -5.69 24.31 22.18
CA ARG A 315 -6.86 25.18 22.32
C ARG A 315 -7.87 24.55 23.28
N GLU A 316 -8.68 25.41 23.90
CA GLU A 316 -9.80 24.98 24.72
C GLU A 316 -10.99 24.58 23.83
N GLU A 317 -11.49 23.37 24.04
CA GLU A 317 -12.66 22.79 23.37
C GLU A 317 -13.88 22.81 24.29
N GLU A 318 -15.02 22.35 23.78
CA GLU A 318 -16.25 22.22 24.57
C GLU A 318 -15.98 21.51 25.92
N ARG A 319 -16.53 22.08 27.00
CA ARG A 319 -16.38 21.60 28.38
C ARG A 319 -14.98 21.80 28.99
N GLY A 320 -14.18 22.71 28.44
CA GLY A 320 -12.90 23.12 29.01
C GLY A 320 -11.74 22.14 28.76
N ARG A 321 -11.88 21.27 27.75
CA ARG A 321 -10.87 20.26 27.41
C ARG A 321 -9.76 20.90 26.59
N MET A 322 -8.50 20.74 26.98
CA MET A 322 -7.35 21.28 26.24
C MET A 322 -6.85 20.26 25.20
N VAL A 323 -6.97 20.58 23.91
CA VAL A 323 -6.62 19.67 22.80
C VAL A 323 -5.77 20.39 21.76
N CYS A 324 -4.70 19.75 21.27
CA CYS A 324 -3.91 20.27 20.15
C CYS A 324 -4.60 20.11 18.80
N SER A 325 -4.26 20.98 17.84
CA SER A 325 -4.75 20.92 16.45
C SER A 325 -4.60 19.54 15.82
N PHE A 326 -3.47 18.87 16.05
CA PHE A 326 -3.22 17.53 15.51
C PHE A 326 -4.22 16.49 16.05
N CYS A 327 -4.36 16.35 17.37
CA CYS A 327 -5.30 15.38 17.94
C CYS A 327 -6.76 15.72 17.60
N LYS A 328 -7.11 17.01 17.56
CA LYS A 328 -8.43 17.46 17.12
C LYS A 328 -8.70 17.02 15.67
N SER A 329 -7.73 17.21 14.79
CA SER A 329 -7.85 16.83 13.38
C SER A 329 -8.04 15.31 13.20
N LEU A 330 -7.48 14.47 14.07
CA LEU A 330 -7.71 13.02 14.05
C LEU A 330 -9.11 12.63 14.52
N GLU A 331 -9.69 13.36 15.49
CA GLU A 331 -11.09 13.17 15.86
C GLU A 331 -12.05 13.57 14.73
N VAL A 332 -11.70 14.60 13.96
CA VAL A 332 -12.44 15.02 12.76
C VAL A 332 -12.31 13.97 11.65
N LEU A 333 -11.09 13.52 11.37
CA LEU A 333 -10.80 12.44 10.42
C LEU A 333 -11.66 11.20 10.69
N ALA A 334 -11.78 10.78 11.96
CA ALA A 334 -12.61 9.64 12.34
C ALA A 334 -14.11 9.83 12.00
N LYS A 335 -14.62 11.06 12.03
CA LYS A 335 -16.00 11.39 11.65
C LYS A 335 -16.17 11.45 10.13
N ASP A 336 -15.23 12.07 9.43
CA ASP A 336 -15.28 12.23 7.97
C ASP A 336 -15.28 10.85 7.29
N ILE A 337 -14.38 9.98 7.74
CA ILE A 337 -14.31 8.57 7.32
C ILE A 337 -15.62 7.82 7.51
N ALA A 338 -16.31 8.04 8.63
CA ALA A 338 -17.51 7.29 8.95
C ALA A 338 -18.69 7.62 8.02
N ARG A 339 -18.62 8.74 7.30
CA ARG A 339 -19.65 9.21 6.37
C ARG A 339 -19.25 9.09 4.91
N ALA A 340 -17.95 9.05 4.62
CA ALA A 340 -17.44 9.10 3.26
C ALA A 340 -17.78 7.84 2.46
N ASN A 341 -18.18 8.07 1.20
CA ASN A 341 -18.26 7.04 0.16
C ASN A 341 -17.07 7.11 -0.79
N TYR A 342 -16.35 8.24 -0.78
CA TYR A 342 -15.21 8.50 -1.64
C TYR A 342 -14.02 9.01 -0.82
N TRP A 343 -12.84 8.49 -1.14
CA TRP A 343 -11.55 9.00 -0.69
C TRP A 343 -10.81 9.53 -1.92
N ILE A 344 -10.41 10.79 -1.89
CA ILE A 344 -9.63 11.44 -2.94
C ILE A 344 -8.20 11.60 -2.43
N GLU A 345 -7.24 11.18 -3.24
CA GLU A 345 -5.81 11.33 -3.02
C GLU A 345 -5.22 12.15 -4.15
N THR A 346 -4.52 13.22 -3.80
CA THR A 346 -3.97 14.12 -4.81
C THR A 346 -2.50 14.40 -4.57
N TRP A 347 -1.68 14.20 -5.60
CA TRP A 347 -0.24 14.46 -5.54
C TRP A 347 0.10 15.78 -6.22
N LYS A 348 0.87 16.63 -5.54
CA LYS A 348 1.46 17.87 -6.10
C LYS A 348 2.67 18.31 -5.26
N GLU A 349 3.61 18.99 -5.89
CA GLU A 349 4.64 19.72 -5.16
C GLU A 349 4.09 21.01 -4.54
N GLY A 350 4.62 21.40 -3.37
CA GLY A 350 4.32 22.70 -2.78
C GLY A 350 2.86 22.91 -2.34
N ILE A 351 2.24 21.90 -1.74
CA ILE A 351 0.85 21.96 -1.26
C ILE A 351 0.62 23.19 -0.37
N LYS A 352 -0.23 24.11 -0.84
CA LYS A 352 -0.66 25.29 -0.08
C LYS A 352 -1.81 24.92 0.84
N LEU A 353 -1.53 24.80 2.13
CA LEU A 353 -2.53 24.54 3.15
C LEU A 353 -3.25 25.81 3.59
N ARG A 354 -4.51 25.67 3.98
CA ARG A 354 -5.23 26.74 4.69
C ARG A 354 -4.62 26.92 6.09
N GLU A 355 -4.76 28.12 6.66
CA GLU A 355 -4.22 28.39 8.00
C GLU A 355 -4.80 27.46 9.07
N GLU A 356 -6.08 27.09 8.96
CA GLU A 356 -6.78 26.15 9.83
C GLU A 356 -6.27 24.70 9.74
N GLU A 357 -5.59 24.34 8.65
CA GLU A 357 -5.04 23.00 8.43
C GLU A 357 -3.62 22.86 9.00
N ARG A 358 -2.96 23.96 9.39
CA ARG A 358 -1.61 23.92 9.96
C ARG A 358 -1.58 23.14 11.28
N GLY A 359 -0.62 22.24 11.41
CA GLY A 359 -0.48 21.32 12.55
C GLY A 359 -1.52 20.19 12.57
N SER A 360 -2.28 19.98 11.50
CA SER A 360 -3.22 18.86 11.37
C SER A 360 -2.58 17.62 10.74
N TRP A 361 -3.31 16.51 10.69
CA TRP A 361 -2.90 15.33 9.92
C TRP A 361 -2.76 15.61 8.41
N LYS A 362 -3.50 16.60 7.87
CA LYS A 362 -3.34 17.00 6.46
C LYS A 362 -2.01 17.70 6.22
N ASP A 363 -1.61 18.59 7.13
CA ASP A 363 -0.30 19.24 7.11
C ASP A 363 0.83 18.21 7.23
N ALA A 364 0.65 17.21 8.10
CA ALA A 364 1.59 16.11 8.21
C ALA A 364 1.80 15.37 6.88
N LEU A 365 0.73 14.96 6.22
CA LEU A 365 0.81 14.17 4.99
C LEU A 365 1.21 15.02 3.77
N SER A 366 0.88 16.31 3.76
CA SER A 366 1.27 17.21 2.66
C SER A 366 2.79 17.40 2.53
N LYS A 367 3.56 17.13 3.59
CA LYS A 367 5.03 17.14 3.54
C LYS A 367 5.62 16.02 2.69
N PHE A 368 4.85 14.96 2.45
CA PHE A 368 5.19 13.92 1.48
C PHE A 368 4.67 14.23 0.08
N GLY A 369 4.04 15.40 -0.14
CA GLY A 369 3.49 15.80 -1.44
C GLY A 369 2.13 15.21 -1.75
N VAL A 370 1.38 14.76 -0.73
CA VAL A 370 0.04 14.17 -0.89
C VAL A 370 -1.01 14.89 -0.06
N GLU A 371 -2.17 15.10 -0.66
CA GLU A 371 -3.38 15.63 -0.03
C GLU A 371 -4.48 14.58 -0.06
N TYR A 372 -5.28 14.54 1.00
CA TYR A 372 -6.36 13.57 1.15
C TYR A 372 -7.67 14.26 1.54
N GLU A 373 -8.74 13.83 0.87
CA GLU A 373 -10.09 14.28 1.15
C GLU A 373 -11.08 13.12 1.22
N PHE A 374 -12.10 13.28 2.06
CA PHE A 374 -13.15 12.29 2.28
C PHE A 374 -14.49 12.95 2.00
N ARG A 375 -15.26 12.41 1.05
CA ARG A 375 -16.52 13.00 0.58
C ARG A 375 -17.64 11.95 0.55
N GLU A 376 -18.87 12.38 0.84
CA GLU A 376 -20.06 11.53 0.71
C GLU A 376 -20.46 11.34 -0.76
N ASN A 377 -20.30 12.39 -1.56
CA ASN A 377 -20.59 12.39 -2.99
C ASN A 377 -19.48 13.14 -3.73
N ILE A 378 -19.27 12.82 -4.99
CA ILE A 378 -18.32 13.51 -5.85
C ILE A 378 -18.97 13.91 -7.17
N GLU A 379 -18.59 15.09 -7.67
CA GLU A 379 -18.83 15.52 -9.03
C GLU A 379 -17.47 15.69 -9.70
N ILE A 380 -17.19 14.91 -10.73
CA ILE A 380 -15.87 14.85 -11.38
C ILE A 380 -15.48 16.22 -11.95
N GLU A 381 -16.41 16.95 -12.57
CA GLU A 381 -16.14 18.28 -13.12
C GLU A 381 -15.74 19.28 -12.03
N THR A 382 -16.38 19.20 -10.88
CA THR A 382 -16.08 20.05 -9.72
C THR A 382 -14.70 19.69 -9.16
N LEU A 383 -14.39 18.40 -9.02
CA LEU A 383 -13.06 17.94 -8.61
C LEU A 383 -11.95 18.44 -9.55
N LYS A 384 -12.16 18.41 -10.87
CA LYS A 384 -11.20 18.94 -11.85
C LYS A 384 -11.00 20.45 -11.70
N LYS A 385 -12.09 21.21 -11.50
CA LYS A 385 -12.04 22.67 -11.32
C LYS A 385 -11.36 23.09 -10.02
N GLU A 386 -11.55 22.31 -8.95
CA GLU A 386 -10.90 22.54 -7.65
C GLU A 386 -9.41 22.19 -7.68
N ASN A 387 -9.00 21.32 -8.60
CA ASN A 387 -7.64 20.78 -8.67
C ASN A 387 -6.94 21.00 -10.03
N PRO A 388 -6.87 22.24 -10.56
CA PRO A 388 -6.38 22.49 -11.93
C PRO A 388 -4.85 22.29 -12.07
N GLU A 389 -4.10 22.41 -10.98
CA GLU A 389 -2.63 22.30 -10.96
C GLU A 389 -2.11 20.95 -10.47
N HIS A 390 -2.99 19.99 -10.17
CA HIS A 390 -2.56 18.71 -9.61
C HIS A 390 -2.12 17.73 -10.70
N GLU A 391 -0.95 17.13 -10.52
CA GLU A 391 -0.41 16.14 -11.46
C GLU A 391 -1.34 14.94 -11.57
N HIS A 392 -1.78 14.39 -10.43
CA HIS A 392 -2.52 13.13 -10.40
C HIS A 392 -3.59 13.12 -9.30
N ILE A 393 -4.84 12.92 -9.69
CA ILE A 393 -5.99 12.74 -8.80
C ILE A 393 -6.38 11.26 -8.81
N PHE A 394 -6.34 10.62 -7.64
CA PHE A 394 -6.82 9.27 -7.42
C PHE A 394 -8.14 9.30 -6.66
N VAL A 395 -9.18 8.68 -7.23
CA VAL A 395 -10.49 8.54 -6.59
C VAL A 395 -10.69 7.09 -6.17
N TYR A 396 -10.91 6.90 -4.88
CA TYR A 396 -11.18 5.62 -4.25
C TYR A 396 -12.65 5.54 -3.86
N LYS A 397 -13.38 4.59 -4.45
CA LYS A 397 -14.73 4.27 -3.97
C LYS A 397 -14.64 3.36 -2.76
N LEU A 398 -15.25 3.76 -1.66
CA LEU A 398 -15.12 3.12 -0.36
C LEU A 398 -16.22 2.08 -0.15
N ASN A 399 -15.84 0.88 0.30
CA ASN A 399 -16.77 -0.24 0.55
C ASN A 399 -17.61 -0.68 -0.67
N ASP A 400 -17.23 -0.26 -1.87
CA ASP A 400 -17.89 -0.62 -3.12
C ASP A 400 -16.83 -0.97 -4.18
N THR A 401 -17.06 -2.08 -4.87
CA THR A 401 -16.19 -2.61 -5.92
C THR A 401 -16.68 -2.20 -7.31
N ASN A 402 -17.84 -1.54 -7.39
CA ASN A 402 -18.36 -0.95 -8.61
C ASN A 402 -17.92 0.52 -8.70
N PHE A 403 -16.76 0.76 -9.31
CA PHE A 403 -16.17 2.10 -9.45
C PHE A 403 -16.24 2.65 -10.88
N THR A 404 -17.03 2.02 -11.76
CA THR A 404 -17.15 2.46 -13.15
C THR A 404 -17.93 3.77 -13.28
N ASP A 405 -18.78 4.08 -12.29
CA ASP A 405 -19.56 5.32 -12.19
C ASP A 405 -18.71 6.59 -12.07
N VAL A 406 -17.42 6.44 -11.73
CA VAL A 406 -16.50 7.56 -11.53
C VAL A 406 -15.35 7.61 -12.55
N ILE A 407 -15.44 6.80 -13.63
CA ILE A 407 -14.46 6.81 -14.72
C ILE A 407 -14.56 8.13 -15.51
N SER A 408 -13.42 8.78 -15.73
CA SER A 408 -13.28 9.99 -16.55
C SER A 408 -11.93 10.00 -17.24
N GLU A 409 -11.82 10.71 -18.38
CA GLU A 409 -10.63 10.72 -19.25
C GLU A 409 -9.31 11.08 -18.54
N ASP A 410 -9.38 11.88 -17.46
CA ASP A 410 -8.20 12.42 -16.74
C ASP A 410 -8.16 12.05 -15.25
N VAL A 411 -9.09 11.21 -14.77
CA VAL A 411 -9.16 10.84 -13.35
C VAL A 411 -8.69 9.40 -13.18
N ARG A 412 -7.73 9.19 -12.27
CA ARG A 412 -7.24 7.86 -11.94
C ARG A 412 -8.19 7.25 -10.94
N VAL A 413 -8.88 6.17 -11.31
CA VAL A 413 -9.82 5.52 -10.39
C VAL A 413 -9.17 4.29 -9.75
N ARG A 414 -9.34 4.16 -8.44
CA ARG A 414 -8.89 3.04 -7.63
C ARG A 414 -10.04 2.45 -6.81
N ILE A 415 -9.93 1.18 -6.42
CA ILE A 415 -10.84 0.59 -5.42
C ILE A 415 -10.32 0.95 -4.04
N GLY A 416 -11.13 1.67 -3.26
CA GLY A 416 -10.85 1.96 -1.86
C GLY A 416 -11.32 0.83 -0.97
N LYS A 417 -10.38 0.11 -0.35
CA LYS A 417 -10.75 -0.85 0.69
C LYS A 417 -10.77 -0.15 2.04
N PHE A 418 -11.94 -0.04 2.67
CA PHE A 418 -12.02 0.31 4.09
C PHE A 418 -11.71 -0.92 4.94
N GLN A 419 -10.43 -1.31 5.01
CA GLN A 419 -10.00 -2.46 5.81
C GLN A 419 -9.89 -2.14 7.33
N SER A 420 -10.23 -0.93 7.78
CA SER A 420 -10.03 -0.51 9.17
C SER A 420 -11.25 -0.63 10.10
N LEU A 421 -12.44 -1.01 9.62
CA LEU A 421 -13.61 -1.13 10.49
C LEU A 421 -13.79 -2.52 11.14
N LEU A 422 -13.35 -3.60 10.49
CA LEU A 422 -13.49 -4.96 11.04
C LEU A 422 -12.41 -5.34 12.07
N ALA A 423 -11.25 -4.69 12.05
CA ALA A 423 -10.14 -4.99 12.98
C ALA A 423 -10.23 -4.21 14.32
N LEU A 424 -11.11 -3.21 14.42
CA LEU A 424 -11.30 -2.39 15.62
C LEU A 424 -12.69 -2.54 16.25
N SER A 425 -13.63 -3.22 15.59
CA SER A 425 -14.92 -3.59 16.20
C SER A 425 -14.83 -4.82 17.12
N SER A 426 -13.64 -5.40 17.26
CA SER A 426 -13.32 -6.55 18.12
C SER A 426 -12.63 -6.16 19.44
N TRP A 427 -12.69 -4.88 19.84
CA TRP A 427 -12.28 -4.38 21.15
C TRP A 427 -13.35 -3.51 21.80
#